data_AF-A0A9X6AIC2-F1
#
_entry.id   AF-A0A9X6AIC2-F1
#
_cell.length_a   1.000
_cell.length_b   1.000
_cell.length_c   1.000
_cell.angle_alpha   90.00
_cell.angle_beta   90.00
_cell.angle_gamma   90.00
#
_symmetry.space_group_name_H-M   'P 1'
#
loop_
_entity.id
_entity.type
_entity.pdbx_description
1 polymer ?
#
loop_
_entity_poly.entity_id
_entity_poly.type
_entity_poly.pdbx_seq_one_letter_code
_entity_poly.pdbx_strand_id
1 'polypeptide(L)'
;MQTKLDEAKAELLERAARVAENSPVGGHLPTGTTSEGTPDKDTVLAFLQRYYLHTAPEDLTDRDPVDVFGAAFSHYRLAENRPQGTANVRVHTPTVEENGWTCSHSVVEVVTDDMPFLVDSVTNELSRQGRGIHVVIHPQFVVRRDLTGELIEVLPDRPTIEGLPHDAHV
;
A
#
# COMPACT_ATOMS: atom_id res chain seq x y z
N MET A 1 7.18 -22.63 -10.93
CA MET A 1 6.33 -22.67 -12.14
C MET A 1 5.34 -21.53 -11.98
N GLN A 2 5.52 -20.44 -12.73
CA GLN A 2 4.64 -19.27 -12.62
C GLN A 2 3.28 -19.63 -13.23
N THR A 3 2.19 -19.34 -12.53
CA THR A 3 0.85 -19.64 -13.04
C THR A 3 0.43 -18.55 -14.04
N LYS A 4 -0.52 -18.85 -14.93
CA LYS A 4 -1.10 -17.84 -15.83
C LYS A 4 -1.68 -16.64 -15.09
N LEU A 5 -2.16 -16.86 -13.86
CA LEU A 5 -2.72 -15.80 -13.02
C LEU A 5 -1.62 -14.92 -12.42
N ASP A 6 -0.45 -15.48 -12.07
CA ASP A 6 0.70 -14.70 -11.66
C ASP A 6 1.22 -13.78 -12.78
N GLU A 7 1.22 -14.27 -14.03
CA GLU A 7 1.55 -13.46 -15.21
C GLU A 7 0.53 -12.33 -15.42
N ALA A 8 -0.77 -12.65 -15.32
CA ALA A 8 -1.83 -11.65 -15.44
C ALA A 8 -1.76 -10.58 -14.34
N LYS A 9 -1.43 -10.98 -13.10
CA LYS A 9 -1.17 -10.05 -12.00
C LYS A 9 0.02 -9.15 -12.32
N ALA A 10 1.13 -9.71 -12.80
CA ALA A 10 2.31 -8.91 -13.16
C ALA A 10 1.99 -7.88 -14.26
N GLU A 11 1.30 -8.30 -15.33
CA GLU A 11 0.86 -7.40 -16.41
C GLU A 11 -0.09 -6.30 -15.89
N LEU A 12 -1.01 -6.65 -14.99
CA LEU A 12 -1.90 -5.68 -14.34
C LEU A 12 -1.11 -4.63 -13.54
N LEU A 13 -0.11 -5.05 -12.77
CA LEU A 13 0.73 -4.12 -12.01
C LEU A 13 1.55 -3.20 -12.93
N GLU A 14 2.04 -3.70 -14.07
CA GLU A 14 2.67 -2.85 -15.08
C GLU A 14 1.72 -1.82 -15.66
N ARG A 15 0.48 -2.21 -15.96
CA ARG A 15 -0.56 -1.30 -16.44
C ARG A 15 -0.92 -0.27 -15.38
N ALA A 16 -1.02 -0.67 -14.11
CA ALA A 16 -1.29 0.22 -12.98
C ALA A 16 -0.15 1.23 -12.79
N ALA A 17 1.11 0.82 -12.94
CA ALA A 17 2.25 1.74 -12.88
C ALA A 17 2.21 2.81 -13.98
N ARG A 18 1.72 2.47 -15.19
CA ARG A 18 1.52 3.46 -16.28
C ARG A 18 0.40 4.46 -16.00
N VAL A 19 -0.56 4.13 -15.13
CA VAL A 19 -1.60 5.08 -14.71
C VAL A 19 -0.97 6.26 -13.97
N ALA A 20 0.07 6.03 -13.17
CA ALA A 20 0.74 7.09 -12.42
C ALA A 20 1.34 8.19 -13.31
N GLU A 21 1.81 7.83 -14.51
CA GLU A 21 2.35 8.80 -15.49
C GLU A 21 1.27 9.78 -15.99
N ASN A 22 0.00 9.36 -15.98
CA ASN A 22 -1.12 10.10 -16.56
C ASN A 22 -2.14 10.58 -15.50
N SER A 23 -1.91 10.27 -14.22
CA SER A 23 -2.86 10.58 -13.16
C SER A 23 -2.81 12.07 -12.81
N PRO A 24 -3.95 12.79 -12.81
CA PRO A 24 -4.02 14.15 -12.29
C PRO A 24 -3.86 14.19 -10.76
N VAL A 25 -4.04 13.04 -10.10
CA VAL A 25 -3.78 12.85 -8.66
C VAL A 25 -2.28 12.69 -8.48
N GLY A 26 -1.55 13.78 -8.72
CA GLY A 26 -0.12 13.85 -8.49
C GLY A 26 0.16 13.63 -7.02
N GLY A 27 0.96 12.62 -6.71
CA GLY A 27 1.67 12.65 -5.47
C GLY A 27 2.93 11.82 -5.50
N HIS A 28 3.84 12.26 -4.65
CA HIS A 28 5.20 11.79 -4.56
C HIS A 28 5.26 10.43 -3.86
N LEU A 29 5.95 9.44 -4.43
CA LEU A 29 6.36 8.23 -3.73
C LEU A 29 7.81 8.44 -3.23
N PRO A 30 8.06 8.55 -1.92
CA PRO A 30 9.38 8.70 -1.32
C PRO A 30 10.10 7.37 -1.40
N THR A 31 10.74 7.17 -2.53
CA THR A 31 11.41 5.93 -2.93
C THR A 31 12.88 6.23 -3.09
N GLY A 32 13.55 6.47 -1.95
CA GLY A 32 15.00 6.52 -1.76
C GLY A 32 15.84 7.46 -2.63
N THR A 33 15.25 8.14 -3.61
CA THR A 33 15.93 9.09 -4.48
C THR A 33 15.38 10.46 -4.16
N THR A 34 16.25 11.32 -3.63
CA THR A 34 16.01 12.71 -3.23
C THR A 34 15.77 13.60 -4.47
N SER A 35 14.79 13.27 -5.29
CA SER A 35 14.43 14.05 -6.48
C SER A 35 13.00 14.55 -6.34
N GLU A 36 12.86 15.87 -6.26
CA GLU A 36 11.61 16.64 -6.16
C GLU A 36 10.72 16.50 -7.43
N GLY A 37 10.36 15.28 -7.82
CA GLY A 37 9.62 14.99 -9.05
C GLY A 37 8.57 13.90 -8.87
N THR A 38 7.69 13.78 -9.88
CA THR A 38 6.78 12.64 -10.04
C THR A 38 7.62 11.36 -10.10
N PRO A 39 7.33 10.33 -9.28
CA PRO A 39 8.08 9.08 -9.31
C PRO A 39 8.00 8.46 -10.70
N ASP A 40 9.11 7.93 -11.19
CA ASP A 40 9.13 7.25 -12.48
C ASP A 40 8.32 5.94 -12.42
N LYS A 41 7.98 5.41 -13.60
CA LYS A 41 7.16 4.20 -13.72
C LYS A 41 7.77 2.99 -13.02
N ASP A 42 9.09 2.81 -13.09
CA ASP A 42 9.76 1.64 -12.54
C ASP A 42 9.72 1.66 -11.01
N THR A 43 9.84 2.85 -10.44
CA THR A 43 9.66 3.13 -9.02
C THR A 43 8.25 2.82 -8.54
N VAL A 44 7.23 3.29 -9.28
CA VAL A 44 5.82 2.98 -8.96
C VAL A 44 5.58 1.47 -9.07
N LEU A 45 6.11 0.83 -10.11
CA LEU A 45 5.98 -0.61 -10.30
C LEU A 45 6.59 -1.40 -9.15
N ALA A 46 7.80 -1.04 -8.70
CA ALA A 46 8.46 -1.68 -7.57
C ALA A 46 7.63 -1.53 -6.27
N PHE A 47 7.05 -0.35 -6.03
CA PHE A 47 6.14 -0.13 -4.91
C PHE A 47 4.90 -1.03 -5.00
N LEU A 48 4.23 -1.08 -6.16
CA LEU A 48 3.03 -1.90 -6.36
C LEU A 48 3.33 -3.40 -6.23
N GLN A 49 4.45 -3.87 -6.77
CA GLN A 49 4.89 -5.26 -6.64
C GLN A 49 5.07 -5.65 -5.16
N ARG A 50 5.64 -4.76 -4.35
CA ARG A 50 5.78 -5.00 -2.92
C ARG A 50 4.46 -4.88 -2.16
N TYR A 51 3.64 -3.90 -2.51
CA TYR A 51 2.33 -3.68 -1.89
C TYR A 51 1.42 -4.91 -2.06
N TYR A 52 1.41 -5.47 -3.27
CA TYR A 52 0.57 -6.62 -3.62
C TYR A 52 1.30 -7.95 -3.55
N LEU A 53 2.50 -8.03 -2.95
CA LEU A 53 3.35 -9.22 -2.98
C LEU A 53 2.62 -10.49 -2.52
N HIS A 54 1.88 -10.39 -1.41
CA HIS A 54 1.17 -11.51 -0.79
C HIS A 54 -0.32 -11.57 -1.15
N THR A 55 -0.80 -10.70 -2.05
CA THR A 55 -2.19 -10.73 -2.52
C THR A 55 -2.36 -11.84 -3.56
N ALA A 56 -3.42 -12.64 -3.44
CA ALA A 56 -3.73 -13.65 -4.43
C ALA A 56 -4.03 -13.00 -5.79
N PRO A 57 -3.54 -13.53 -6.91
CA PRO A 57 -3.83 -12.99 -8.24
C PRO A 57 -5.32 -12.79 -8.51
N GLU A 58 -6.15 -13.72 -8.07
CA GLU A 58 -7.61 -13.73 -8.28
C GLU A 58 -8.30 -12.53 -7.62
N ASP A 59 -7.73 -11.96 -6.56
CA ASP A 59 -8.26 -10.76 -5.88
C ASP A 59 -7.97 -9.46 -6.68
N LEU A 60 -7.08 -9.53 -7.67
CA LEU A 60 -6.61 -8.38 -8.44
C LEU A 60 -6.96 -8.44 -9.93
N THR A 61 -6.92 -9.61 -10.57
CA THR A 61 -6.96 -9.74 -12.04
C THR A 61 -8.19 -9.12 -12.71
N ASP A 62 -9.31 -9.03 -12.00
CA ASP A 62 -10.56 -8.45 -12.52
C ASP A 62 -10.72 -6.95 -12.23
N ARG A 63 -9.73 -6.31 -11.60
CA ARG A 63 -9.78 -4.89 -11.23
C ARG A 63 -9.22 -3.99 -12.32
N ASP A 64 -9.75 -2.76 -12.38
CA ASP A 64 -9.19 -1.72 -13.24
C ASP A 64 -7.78 -1.31 -12.75
N PRO A 65 -6.78 -1.16 -13.64
CA PRO A 65 -5.46 -0.66 -13.26
C PRO A 65 -5.48 0.66 -12.47
N VAL A 66 -6.44 1.55 -12.74
CA VAL A 66 -6.63 2.82 -12.01
C VAL A 66 -7.01 2.56 -10.56
N ASP A 67 -7.89 1.59 -10.31
CA ASP A 67 -8.34 1.24 -8.96
C ASP A 67 -7.24 0.51 -8.18
N VAL A 68 -6.44 -0.32 -8.85
CA VAL A 68 -5.27 -0.99 -8.24
C VAL A 68 -4.23 0.05 -7.81
N PHE A 69 -3.88 0.98 -8.70
CA PHE A 69 -2.96 2.06 -8.35
C PHE A 69 -3.55 2.96 -7.25
N GLY A 70 -4.81 3.36 -7.40
CA GLY A 70 -5.50 4.28 -6.50
C GLY A 70 -5.63 3.73 -5.08
N ALA A 71 -5.95 2.45 -4.91
CA ALA A 71 -6.01 1.80 -3.60
C ALA A 71 -4.64 1.80 -2.89
N ALA A 72 -3.58 1.39 -3.58
CA ALA A 72 -2.24 1.36 -3.01
C ALA A 72 -1.73 2.78 -2.69
N PHE A 73 -2.01 3.73 -3.57
CA PHE A 73 -1.60 5.12 -3.40
C PHE A 73 -2.39 5.83 -2.29
N SER A 74 -3.69 5.56 -2.17
CA SER A 74 -4.55 6.02 -1.08
C SER A 74 -4.00 5.56 0.27
N HIS A 75 -3.62 4.29 0.40
CA HIS A 75 -3.05 3.75 1.63
C HIS A 75 -1.67 4.36 1.93
N TYR A 76 -0.85 4.59 0.89
CA TYR A 76 0.40 5.34 1.02
C TYR A 76 0.17 6.77 1.54
N ARG A 77 -0.83 7.49 1.03
CA ARG A 77 -1.19 8.86 1.50
C ARG A 77 -1.55 8.89 2.97
N LEU A 78 -2.24 7.86 3.47
CA LEU A 78 -2.54 7.71 4.90
C LEU A 78 -1.28 7.49 5.75
N ALA A 79 -0.20 6.96 5.16
CA ALA A 79 1.05 6.66 5.83
C ALA A 79 2.07 7.80 5.85
N GLU A 80 1.81 8.90 5.12
CA GLU A 80 2.73 10.04 4.97
C GLU A 80 3.04 10.74 6.28
N ASN A 81 2.05 10.87 7.17
CA ASN A 81 2.26 11.44 8.49
C ASN A 81 1.65 10.51 9.54
N ARG A 82 2.53 9.82 10.26
CA ARG A 82 2.15 8.95 11.39
C ARG A 82 3.18 9.14 12.51
N PRO A 83 2.82 9.86 13.58
CA PRO A 83 3.66 9.94 14.78
C PRO A 83 4.02 8.54 15.31
N GLN A 84 5.21 8.42 15.88
CA GLN A 84 5.67 7.15 16.40
C GLN A 84 4.73 6.58 17.48
N GLY A 85 4.46 5.28 17.42
CA GLY A 85 3.60 4.59 18.39
C GLY A 85 2.11 4.86 18.23
N THR A 86 1.69 5.55 17.15
CA THR A 86 0.27 5.69 16.80
C THR A 86 -0.10 4.80 15.62
N ALA A 87 -1.40 4.56 15.48
CA ALA A 87 -2.00 3.95 14.31
C ALA A 87 -2.89 4.96 13.60
N ASN A 88 -2.75 5.08 12.29
CA ASN A 88 -3.70 5.81 11.44
C ASN A 88 -4.73 4.81 10.92
N VAL A 89 -6.01 5.11 11.11
CA VAL A 89 -7.11 4.30 10.60
C VAL A 89 -8.06 5.19 9.81
N ARG A 90 -8.40 4.79 8.59
CA ARG A 90 -9.37 5.50 7.75
C ARG A 90 -10.40 4.51 7.22
N VAL A 91 -11.68 4.86 7.34
CA VAL A 91 -12.80 4.10 6.77
C VAL A 91 -13.54 4.99 5.80
N HIS A 92 -13.63 4.58 4.55
CA HIS A 92 -14.32 5.34 3.50
C HIS A 92 -14.78 4.42 2.37
N THR A 93 -15.68 4.92 1.51
CA THR A 93 -16.04 4.25 0.25
C THR A 93 -15.52 5.15 -0.88
N PRO A 94 -14.44 4.76 -1.57
CA PRO A 94 -13.79 5.63 -2.54
C PRO A 94 -14.68 5.88 -3.76
N THR A 95 -14.66 7.11 -4.27
CA THR A 95 -15.32 7.48 -5.53
C THR A 95 -14.31 8.09 -6.50
N VAL A 96 -14.57 7.93 -7.81
CA VAL A 96 -13.69 8.51 -8.84
C VAL A 96 -13.58 10.03 -8.69
N GLU A 97 -14.67 10.69 -8.29
CA GLU A 97 -14.75 12.15 -8.16
C GLU A 97 -13.94 12.67 -6.97
N GLU A 98 -14.01 12.01 -5.81
CA GLU A 98 -13.36 12.47 -4.59
C GLU A 98 -11.94 11.91 -4.42
N ASN A 99 -11.68 10.70 -4.92
CA ASN A 99 -10.46 9.96 -4.64
C ASN A 99 -9.65 9.61 -5.90
N GLY A 100 -10.24 9.73 -7.09
CA GLY A 100 -9.59 9.34 -8.35
C GLY A 100 -9.58 7.82 -8.59
N TRP A 101 -10.24 7.05 -7.73
CA TRP A 101 -10.39 5.60 -7.84
C TRP A 101 -11.68 5.15 -7.15
N THR A 102 -12.14 3.93 -7.44
CA THR A 102 -13.37 3.40 -6.88
C THR A 102 -13.25 1.92 -6.54
N CYS A 103 -14.16 1.43 -5.71
CA CYS A 103 -14.41 0.00 -5.59
C CYS A 103 -15.85 -0.25 -5.15
N SER A 104 -16.32 -1.49 -5.30
CA SER A 104 -17.70 -1.87 -4.96
C SER A 104 -18.01 -1.95 -3.46
N HIS A 105 -17.02 -1.70 -2.60
CA HIS A 105 -17.11 -1.91 -1.15
C HIS A 105 -16.50 -0.76 -0.36
N SER A 106 -16.78 -0.70 0.94
CA SER A 106 -16.05 0.20 1.84
C SER A 106 -14.65 -0.34 2.12
N VAL A 107 -13.71 0.59 2.30
CA VAL A 107 -12.29 0.31 2.52
C VAL A 107 -11.93 0.74 3.94
N VAL A 108 -11.26 -0.16 4.65
CA VAL A 108 -10.65 0.10 5.95
C VAL A 108 -9.14 0.06 5.75
N GLU A 109 -8.48 1.20 5.85
CA GLU A 109 -7.03 1.32 5.76
C GLU A 109 -6.45 1.49 7.17
N VAL A 110 -5.35 0.79 7.45
CA VAL A 110 -4.70 0.79 8.76
C VAL A 110 -3.19 0.88 8.53
N VAL A 111 -2.58 1.96 9.04
CA VAL A 111 -1.13 2.14 9.05
C VAL A 111 -0.67 2.14 10.49
N THR A 112 0.19 1.19 10.84
CA THR A 112 0.72 0.98 12.19
C THR A 112 2.06 0.26 12.10
N ASP A 113 2.78 0.18 13.23
CA ASP A 113 3.95 -0.69 13.39
C ASP A 113 3.52 -2.17 13.36
N ASP A 114 4.39 -3.05 12.86
CA ASP A 114 4.11 -4.50 12.78
C ASP A 114 4.05 -5.12 14.19
N MET A 115 3.02 -5.90 14.45
CA MET A 115 2.85 -6.60 15.73
C MET A 115 2.13 -7.94 15.56
N PRO A 116 2.40 -8.94 16.43
CA PRO A 116 1.73 -10.22 16.37
C PRO A 116 0.20 -10.08 16.41
N PHE A 117 -0.50 -10.90 15.62
CA PHE A 117 -1.96 -11.00 15.58
C PHE A 117 -2.70 -9.75 15.10
N LEU A 118 -2.05 -8.77 14.48
CA LEU A 118 -2.69 -7.55 13.98
C LEU A 118 -3.83 -7.86 12.99
N VAL A 119 -3.53 -8.63 11.95
CA VAL A 119 -4.52 -8.99 10.91
C VAL A 119 -5.67 -9.78 11.52
N ASP A 120 -5.38 -10.76 12.37
CA ASP A 120 -6.40 -11.56 13.07
C ASP A 120 -7.28 -10.70 13.97
N SER A 121 -6.69 -9.72 14.66
CA SER A 121 -7.44 -8.83 15.57
C SER A 121 -8.41 -7.94 14.79
N VAL A 122 -7.96 -7.35 13.68
CA VAL A 122 -8.81 -6.50 12.83
C VAL A 122 -9.92 -7.32 12.17
N THR A 123 -9.59 -8.48 11.60
CA THR A 123 -10.57 -9.35 10.93
C THR A 123 -11.60 -9.91 11.89
N ASN A 124 -11.19 -10.29 13.11
CA ASN A 124 -12.11 -10.74 14.16
C ASN A 124 -13.02 -9.61 14.64
N GLU A 125 -12.51 -8.38 14.79
CA GLU A 125 -13.34 -7.24 15.19
C GLU A 125 -14.40 -6.90 14.14
N LEU A 126 -14.02 -6.88 12.86
CA LEU A 126 -14.98 -6.69 11.76
C LEU A 126 -16.03 -7.80 11.72
N SER A 127 -15.60 -9.05 11.89
CA SER A 127 -16.48 -10.21 11.94
C SER A 127 -17.44 -10.17 13.15
N ARG A 128 -16.94 -9.74 14.32
CA ARG A 128 -17.75 -9.54 15.55
C ARG A 128 -18.84 -8.49 15.36
N GLN A 129 -18.58 -7.47 14.54
CA GLN A 129 -19.58 -6.47 14.13
C GLN A 129 -20.49 -6.94 12.99
N GLY A 130 -20.36 -8.17 12.50
CA GLY A 130 -21.14 -8.70 11.38
C GLY A 130 -20.78 -8.07 10.03
N ARG A 131 -19.58 -7.52 9.87
CA ARG A 131 -19.10 -6.92 8.62
C ARG A 131 -18.33 -7.96 7.81
N GLY A 132 -18.88 -8.32 6.65
CA GLY A 132 -18.21 -9.22 5.71
C GLY A 132 -16.91 -8.61 5.19
N ILE A 133 -15.87 -9.43 5.06
CA ILE A 133 -14.57 -9.04 4.52
C ILE A 133 -14.47 -9.63 3.11
N HIS A 134 -14.26 -8.77 2.11
CA HIS A 134 -14.17 -9.18 0.72
C HIS A 134 -12.73 -9.51 0.30
N VAL A 135 -11.78 -8.67 0.69
CA VAL A 135 -10.35 -8.83 0.38
C VAL A 135 -9.54 -8.26 1.55
N VAL A 136 -8.40 -8.88 1.87
CA VAL A 136 -7.40 -8.36 2.81
C VAL A 136 -6.08 -8.16 2.07
N ILE A 137 -5.52 -6.96 2.14
CA ILE A 137 -4.20 -6.65 1.59
C ILE A 137 -3.34 -6.15 2.76
N HIS A 138 -2.26 -6.87 3.07
CA HIS A 138 -1.40 -6.57 4.23
C HIS A 138 0.06 -6.32 3.79
N PRO A 139 0.36 -5.17 3.18
CA PRO A 139 1.74 -4.89 2.79
C PRO A 139 2.60 -4.61 4.03
N GLN A 140 3.84 -5.09 4.03
CA GLN A 140 4.84 -4.75 5.05
C GLN A 140 5.99 -3.96 4.41
N PHE A 141 6.20 -2.75 4.90
CA PHE A 141 7.26 -1.86 4.44
C PHE A 141 8.17 -1.50 5.60
N VAL A 142 9.47 -1.45 5.33
CA VAL A 142 10.42 -0.80 6.23
C VAL A 142 10.60 0.62 5.72
N VAL A 143 10.52 1.58 6.62
CA VAL A 143 10.47 2.99 6.24
C VAL A 143 11.24 3.84 7.23
N ARG A 144 11.71 4.99 6.77
CA ARG A 144 12.35 6.01 7.59
C ARG A 144 11.38 7.18 7.76
N ARG A 145 11.16 7.60 9.00
CA ARG A 145 10.35 8.76 9.36
C ARG A 145 11.19 9.78 10.11
N ASP A 146 10.78 11.05 10.03
CA ASP A 146 11.35 12.10 10.86
C ASP A 146 10.77 12.07 12.30
N LEU A 147 11.18 13.02 13.14
CA LEU A 147 10.69 13.14 14.51
C LEU A 147 9.22 13.59 14.62
N THR A 148 8.66 14.17 13.54
CA THR A 148 7.26 14.61 13.48
C THR A 148 6.32 13.50 13.00
N GLY A 149 6.88 12.39 12.49
CA GLY A 149 6.13 11.27 11.91
C GLY A 149 5.99 11.34 10.40
N GLU A 150 6.62 12.32 9.73
CA GLU A 150 6.66 12.46 8.29
C GLU A 150 7.49 11.33 7.67
N LEU A 151 6.93 10.69 6.64
CA LEU A 151 7.58 9.64 5.86
C LEU A 151 8.67 10.23 4.97
N ILE A 152 9.92 9.92 5.28
CA ILE A 152 11.09 10.35 4.52
C ILE A 152 11.35 9.39 3.35
N GLU A 153 11.26 8.09 3.61
CA GLU A 153 11.71 7.08 2.64
C GLU A 153 11.08 5.70 2.90
N VAL A 154 10.71 5.01 1.83
CA VAL A 154 10.42 3.58 1.82
C VAL A 154 11.68 2.80 1.43
N LEU A 155 12.18 1.97 2.35
CA LEU A 155 13.43 1.24 2.17
C LEU A 155 13.21 -0.05 1.35
N PRO A 156 14.14 -0.43 0.46
CA PRO A 156 13.96 -1.52 -0.51
C PRO A 156 13.88 -2.93 0.10
N ASP A 157 14.23 -3.13 1.37
CA ASP A 157 14.22 -4.47 2.00
C ASP A 157 13.74 -4.48 3.44
N ARG A 158 13.26 -5.64 3.91
CA ARG A 158 13.20 -5.94 5.35
C ARG A 158 14.61 -6.35 5.76
N PRO A 159 15.33 -5.60 6.60
CA PRO A 159 16.62 -6.07 7.06
C PRO A 159 16.40 -7.42 7.77
N THR A 160 17.15 -8.43 7.35
CA THR A 160 17.38 -9.63 8.15
C THR A 160 17.75 -9.16 9.56
N ILE A 161 17.20 -9.80 10.60
CA ILE A 161 17.26 -9.38 12.02
C ILE A 161 18.68 -9.05 12.53
N GLU A 162 19.74 -9.37 11.79
CA GLU A 162 21.15 -9.14 12.14
C GLU A 162 21.70 -7.71 11.88
N GLY A 163 20.90 -6.74 11.41
CA GLY A 163 21.49 -5.46 10.96
C GLY A 163 20.70 -4.17 11.16
N LEU A 164 19.69 -4.13 12.04
CA LEU A 164 18.98 -2.87 12.31
C LEU A 164 19.86 -1.94 13.19
N PRO A 165 20.26 -0.75 12.70
CA PRO A 165 20.62 0.32 13.62
C PRO A 165 19.39 0.66 14.47
N HIS A 166 19.61 1.11 15.71
CA HIS A 166 18.58 1.23 16.76
C HIS A 166 17.40 2.16 16.42
N ASP A 167 17.46 2.86 15.28
CA ASP A 167 16.55 3.89 14.77
C ASP A 167 15.63 3.44 13.62
N ALA A 168 15.74 2.20 13.13
CA ALA A 168 14.83 1.67 12.13
C ALA A 168 13.62 0.99 12.80
N HIS A 169 12.48 1.68 12.77
CA HIS A 169 11.19 1.14 13.23
C HIS A 169 10.51 0.37 12.09
N VAL A 170 10.10 -0.87 12.39
CA VAL A 170 9.27 -1.73 11.52
C VAL A 170 7.82 -1.36 11.69
#